data_AF-A0A9E0WN31-F1
#
_entry.id   AF-A0A9E0WN31-F1
#
_cell.length_a   1.000
_cell.length_b   1.000
_cell.length_c   1.000
_cell.angle_alpha   90.00
_cell.angle_beta   90.00
_cell.angle_gamma   90.00
#
_symmetry.space_group_name_H-M   'P 1'
#
loop_
_entity.id
_entity.type
_entity.pdbx_description
1 polymer ?
#
loop_
_entity_poly.entity_id
_entity_poly.type
_entity_poly.pdbx_seq_one_letter_code
_entity_poly.pdbx_strand_id
1 'polypeptide(L)'
;MKQRLRPCFLILWMLPMCFYSSDSKAQTIEDPNIISYVVNLKKQTLKFFHKNDLGTNFGNFQSLRETLEASNQKLRFAMNGGMYLNDGTPQGLYIENGEILKDLDTTKEAYGNFYLQPNGIFYFTKYDEGVVCKTSEFELTPDILYATQSGPMLVINSKIHSAFVKGSKNLHIRNGVGILPNGHLLFAMSKDLINLYDFVEYFQKHGCNNALYLDGYVSRMFLPEKNWEQLDGQFGVIIAEIEQ
;
A
#
# COMPACT_ATOMS: atom_id res chain seq x y z
N MET A 1 -11.10 -14.45 -84.62
CA MET A 1 -11.11 -13.18 -83.87
C MET A 1 -10.69 -13.44 -82.43
N LYS A 2 -9.46 -13.10 -82.04
CA LYS A 2 -8.96 -13.24 -80.67
C LYS A 2 -9.05 -11.89 -79.95
N GLN A 3 -9.88 -11.78 -78.91
CA GLN A 3 -9.95 -10.61 -78.03
C GLN A 3 -8.84 -10.71 -76.97
N ARG A 4 -8.02 -9.65 -76.84
CA ARG A 4 -7.00 -9.50 -75.80
C ARG A 4 -7.64 -8.86 -74.56
N LEU A 5 -7.58 -9.54 -73.42
CA LEU A 5 -7.86 -8.95 -72.10
C LEU A 5 -6.75 -7.96 -71.71
N ARG A 6 -7.15 -6.81 -71.15
CA ARG A 6 -6.26 -5.85 -70.48
C ARG A 6 -6.26 -6.12 -68.98
N PRO A 7 -5.10 -6.08 -68.28
CA PRO A 7 -5.06 -6.20 -66.83
C PRO A 7 -5.46 -4.87 -66.17
N CYS A 8 -6.35 -4.96 -65.17
CA CYS A 8 -6.77 -3.84 -64.32
C CYS A 8 -5.80 -3.74 -63.14
N PHE A 9 -5.05 -2.65 -63.02
CA PHE A 9 -4.23 -2.36 -61.84
C PHE A 9 -5.11 -1.76 -60.74
N LEU A 10 -5.36 -2.50 -59.66
CA LEU A 10 -5.89 -1.93 -58.42
C LEU A 10 -4.74 -1.23 -57.68
N ILE A 11 -4.85 0.10 -57.52
CA ILE A 11 -3.96 0.90 -56.67
C ILE A 11 -4.54 0.88 -55.25
N LEU A 12 -3.87 0.18 -54.34
CA LEU A 12 -4.22 0.11 -52.93
C LEU A 12 -3.69 1.37 -52.21
N TRP A 13 -4.57 2.28 -51.81
CA TRP A 13 -4.22 3.45 -51.00
C TRP A 13 -4.00 3.01 -49.54
N MET A 14 -2.74 2.98 -49.09
CA MET A 14 -2.43 2.86 -47.66
C MET A 14 -2.61 4.22 -46.99
N LEU A 15 -3.69 4.37 -46.21
CA LEU A 15 -3.84 5.49 -45.28
C LEU A 15 -2.83 5.33 -44.13
N PRO A 16 -2.09 6.39 -43.76
CA PRO A 16 -1.19 6.34 -42.62
C PRO A 16 -2.04 6.31 -41.34
N MET A 17 -1.97 5.20 -40.61
CA MET A 17 -2.42 5.14 -39.22
C MET A 17 -1.51 6.08 -38.41
N CYS A 18 -2.01 7.28 -38.13
CA CYS A 18 -1.45 8.11 -37.07
C CYS A 18 -1.62 7.35 -35.75
N PHE A 19 -0.55 6.71 -35.30
CA PHE A 19 -0.42 6.29 -33.91
C PHE A 19 -0.37 7.55 -33.05
N TYR A 20 -1.50 7.89 -32.42
CA TYR A 20 -1.52 8.79 -31.29
C TYR A 20 -0.85 8.07 -30.12
N SER A 21 0.45 8.27 -29.93
CA SER A 21 1.08 7.97 -28.64
C SER A 21 0.55 8.99 -27.63
N SER A 22 -0.41 8.57 -26.81
CA SER A 22 -0.74 9.31 -25.60
C SER A 22 0.40 9.10 -24.61
N ASP A 23 1.36 10.02 -24.58
CA ASP A 23 2.27 10.16 -23.44
C ASP A 23 1.41 10.53 -22.23
N SER A 24 1.02 9.52 -21.44
CA SER A 24 0.48 9.74 -20.12
C SER A 24 1.61 10.35 -19.29
N LYS A 25 1.67 11.69 -19.23
CA LYS A 25 2.48 12.38 -18.22
C LYS A 25 2.10 11.76 -16.88
N ALA A 26 3.05 11.06 -16.25
CA ALA A 26 2.87 10.53 -14.91
C ALA A 26 2.40 11.69 -14.03
N GLN A 27 1.15 11.62 -13.59
CA GLN A 27 0.58 12.64 -12.73
C GLN A 27 1.44 12.66 -11.48
N THR A 28 2.07 13.81 -11.18
CA THR A 28 2.94 13.95 -10.02
C THR A 28 2.12 13.64 -8.77
N ILE A 29 2.58 12.66 -7.98
CA ILE A 29 1.92 12.15 -6.76
C ILE A 29 2.18 13.10 -5.57
N GLU A 30 2.43 14.38 -5.85
CA GLU A 30 2.73 15.39 -4.85
C GLU A 30 1.44 16.02 -4.34
N ASP A 31 1.38 16.20 -3.02
CA ASP A 31 0.27 16.85 -2.34
C ASP A 31 0.82 17.66 -1.15
N PRO A 32 0.33 18.89 -0.93
CA PRO A 32 0.83 19.72 0.16
C PRO A 32 0.55 19.08 1.53
N ASN A 33 -0.55 18.34 1.68
CA ASN A 33 -1.04 17.84 2.96
C ASN A 33 -0.74 16.34 3.17
N ILE A 34 -0.37 15.62 2.12
CA ILE A 34 -0.04 14.20 2.17
C ILE A 34 1.43 13.99 1.81
N ILE A 35 2.16 13.28 2.67
CA ILE A 35 3.44 12.69 2.29
C ILE A 35 3.19 11.27 1.79
N SER A 36 3.84 10.91 0.69
CA SER A 36 3.61 9.62 0.02
C SER A 36 4.89 9.01 -0.51
N TYR A 37 4.86 7.69 -0.70
CA TYR A 37 5.94 6.92 -1.27
C TYR A 37 5.38 5.82 -2.17
N VAL A 38 5.98 5.65 -3.35
CA VAL A 38 5.58 4.61 -4.30
C VAL A 38 6.62 3.51 -4.32
N VAL A 39 6.19 2.28 -4.11
CA VAL A 39 7.05 1.10 -4.14
C VAL A 39 6.74 0.24 -5.36
N ASN A 40 7.76 -0.03 -6.16
CA ASN A 40 7.76 -1.06 -7.19
C ASN A 40 8.47 -2.30 -6.64
N LEU A 41 7.69 -3.32 -6.26
CA LEU A 41 8.20 -4.57 -5.68
C LEU A 41 9.22 -5.29 -6.58
N LYS A 42 9.16 -5.10 -7.90
CA LYS A 42 10.12 -5.71 -8.85
C LYS A 42 11.49 -5.04 -8.84
N LYS A 43 11.63 -3.90 -8.17
CA LYS A 43 12.87 -3.09 -8.14
C LYS A 43 13.37 -2.81 -6.74
N GLN A 44 12.49 -2.84 -5.75
CA GLN A 44 12.75 -2.36 -4.40
C GLN A 44 12.50 -3.48 -3.39
N THR A 45 13.36 -3.57 -2.39
CA THR A 45 13.25 -4.60 -1.34
C THR A 45 12.37 -4.10 -0.21
N LEU A 46 11.07 -4.37 -0.29
CA LEU A 46 10.11 -4.10 0.78
C LEU A 46 10.00 -5.32 1.72
N LYS A 47 9.99 -5.09 3.03
CA LYS A 47 9.82 -6.12 4.05
C LYS A 47 8.91 -5.65 5.18
N PHE A 48 8.31 -6.59 5.90
CA PHE A 48 7.69 -6.30 7.19
C PHE A 48 8.62 -6.72 8.32
N PHE A 49 8.53 -6.01 9.43
CA PHE A 49 9.30 -6.25 10.65
C PHE A 49 8.37 -6.13 11.84
N HIS A 50 8.46 -7.09 12.78
CA HIS A 50 7.78 -7.00 14.08
C HIS A 50 8.77 -7.12 15.23
N LYS A 51 9.48 -8.24 15.32
CA LYS A 51 10.43 -8.53 16.39
C LYS A 51 11.84 -8.72 15.83
N ASN A 52 12.84 -8.36 16.63
CA ASN A 52 14.23 -8.71 16.34
C ASN A 52 14.51 -10.18 16.68
N ASP A 53 15.74 -10.62 16.40
CA ASP A 53 16.19 -12.01 16.62
C ASP A 53 16.14 -12.45 18.09
N LEU A 54 16.05 -11.50 19.03
CA LEU A 54 15.88 -11.76 20.47
C LEU A 54 14.40 -11.86 20.88
N GLY A 55 13.46 -11.79 19.93
CA GLY A 55 12.03 -11.80 20.18
C GLY A 55 11.48 -10.49 20.75
N THR A 56 12.29 -9.42 20.78
CA THR A 56 11.88 -8.09 21.26
C THR A 56 11.26 -7.30 20.13
N ASN A 57 10.11 -6.67 20.35
CA ASN A 57 9.47 -5.81 19.36
C ASN A 57 10.41 -4.64 19.00
N PHE A 58 10.58 -4.34 17.71
CA PHE A 58 11.30 -3.15 17.26
C PHE A 58 10.67 -1.88 17.82
N GLY A 59 9.34 -1.80 17.83
CA GLY A 59 8.58 -0.72 18.43
C GLY A 59 8.62 0.61 17.66
N ASN A 60 9.77 0.99 17.10
CA ASN A 60 9.95 2.25 16.38
C ASN A 60 10.96 2.12 15.23
N PHE A 61 11.05 3.15 14.38
CA PHE A 61 11.97 3.13 13.24
C PHE A 61 13.42 3.34 13.65
N GLN A 62 13.70 3.98 14.78
CA GLN A 62 15.07 4.12 15.31
C GLN A 62 15.69 2.74 15.58
N SER A 63 15.03 1.90 16.37
CA SER A 63 15.53 0.56 16.71
C SER A 63 15.64 -0.35 15.50
N LEU A 64 14.72 -0.25 14.54
CA LEU A 64 14.84 -0.96 13.27
C LEU A 64 16.06 -0.48 12.48
N ARG A 65 16.23 0.84 12.33
CA ARG A 65 17.36 1.44 11.59
C ARG A 65 18.70 1.02 12.17
N GLU A 66 18.87 1.08 13.49
CA GLU A 66 20.10 0.65 14.17
C GLU A 66 20.41 -0.84 13.91
N THR A 67 19.39 -1.70 13.91
CA THR A 67 19.55 -3.14 13.64
C THR A 67 19.95 -3.40 12.19
N LEU A 68 19.34 -2.69 11.24
CA LEU A 68 19.68 -2.77 9.82
C LEU A 68 21.11 -2.26 9.57
N GLU A 69 21.48 -1.12 10.16
CA GLU A 69 22.83 -0.54 10.03
C GLU A 69 23.90 -1.49 10.58
N ALA A 70 23.64 -2.17 11.70
CA ALA A 70 24.52 -3.21 12.24
C ALA A 70 24.73 -4.40 11.27
N SER A 71 23.78 -4.62 10.35
CA SER A 71 23.83 -5.65 9.32
C SER A 71 24.30 -5.12 7.95
N ASN A 72 24.87 -3.91 7.90
CA ASN A 72 25.23 -3.21 6.66
C ASN A 72 24.05 -3.00 5.70
N GLN A 73 22.85 -2.79 6.24
CA GLN A 73 21.66 -2.44 5.46
C GLN A 73 21.20 -1.03 5.82
N LYS A 74 20.64 -0.33 4.84
CA LYS A 74 20.13 1.03 5.02
C LYS A 74 18.61 1.05 4.98
N LEU A 75 17.99 1.72 5.95
CA LEU A 75 16.57 2.03 5.92
C LEU A 75 16.31 3.17 4.92
N ARG A 76 15.49 2.92 3.88
CA ARG A 76 15.15 3.92 2.84
C ARG A 76 13.79 4.54 3.03
N PHE A 77 12.84 3.72 3.46
CA PHE A 77 11.49 4.10 3.78
C PHE A 77 10.99 3.24 4.94
N ALA A 78 10.19 3.82 5.83
CA ALA A 78 9.41 3.06 6.80
C ALA A 78 8.05 3.71 7.05
N MET A 79 7.05 2.87 7.32
CA MET A 79 5.73 3.25 7.82
C MET A 79 5.26 2.18 8.79
N ASN A 80 4.54 2.56 9.83
CA ASN A 80 3.91 1.59 10.72
C ASN A 80 2.81 0.80 9.95
N GLY A 81 2.74 -0.50 10.17
CA GLY A 81 1.81 -1.41 9.51
C GLY A 81 0.43 -1.47 10.15
N GLY A 82 -0.19 -2.64 10.11
CA GLY A 82 -1.52 -2.86 10.67
C GLY A 82 -1.59 -2.68 12.19
N MET A 83 -2.83 -2.61 12.69
CA MET A 83 -3.12 -2.38 14.10
C MET A 83 -2.56 -3.50 15.00
N TYR A 84 -2.23 -3.15 16.23
CA TYR A 84 -1.62 -4.03 17.22
C TYR A 84 -2.26 -3.84 18.60
N LEU A 85 -2.08 -4.83 19.47
CA LEU A 85 -2.53 -4.86 20.86
C LEU A 85 -1.56 -4.09 21.76
N ASN A 86 -1.94 -3.80 23.00
CA ASN A 86 -1.12 -3.03 23.94
C ASN A 86 0.28 -3.63 24.21
N ASP A 87 0.45 -4.93 24.02
CA ASP A 87 1.72 -5.64 24.16
C ASP A 87 2.60 -5.61 22.89
N GLY A 88 2.15 -4.94 21.83
CA GLY A 88 2.82 -4.90 20.53
C GLY A 88 2.46 -6.04 19.59
N THR A 89 1.62 -7.00 19.99
CA THR A 89 1.21 -8.13 19.15
C THR A 89 0.26 -7.65 18.04
N PRO A 90 0.40 -8.08 16.77
CA PRO A 90 -0.55 -7.76 15.71
C PRO A 90 -1.99 -8.13 16.13
N GLN A 91 -2.94 -7.24 15.83
CA GLN A 91 -4.35 -7.42 16.21
C GLN A 91 -4.98 -8.60 15.45
N GLY A 92 -4.65 -8.74 14.17
CA GLY A 92 -5.09 -9.84 13.31
C GLY A 92 -3.96 -10.37 12.44
N LEU A 93 -4.28 -10.92 11.26
CA LEU A 93 -3.33 -11.66 10.42
C LEU A 93 -1.99 -10.92 10.31
N TYR A 94 -0.92 -11.64 10.64
CA TYR A 94 0.44 -11.18 10.39
C TYR A 94 1.28 -12.32 9.82
N ILE A 95 1.83 -12.08 8.62
CA ILE A 95 2.74 -12.99 7.94
C ILE A 95 4.06 -12.25 7.74
N GLU A 96 5.16 -12.87 8.12
CA GLU A 96 6.51 -12.36 7.94
C GLU A 96 7.40 -13.44 7.32
N ASN A 97 8.06 -13.15 6.20
CA ASN A 97 8.89 -14.11 5.47
C ASN A 97 8.17 -15.44 5.12
N GLY A 98 6.86 -15.39 4.88
CA GLY A 98 6.02 -16.54 4.57
C GLY A 98 5.55 -17.34 5.79
N GLU A 99 5.94 -16.94 7.00
CA GLU A 99 5.50 -17.57 8.25
C GLU A 99 4.32 -16.82 8.85
N ILE A 100 3.27 -17.56 9.24
CA ILE A 100 2.11 -16.99 9.93
C ILE A 100 2.46 -16.82 11.41
N LEU A 101 2.61 -15.58 11.83
CA LEU A 101 2.95 -15.22 13.21
C LEU A 101 1.72 -14.80 14.04
N LYS A 102 0.63 -14.45 13.35
CA LYS A 102 -0.67 -14.17 13.97
C LYS A 102 -1.79 -14.61 13.04
N ASP A 103 -2.79 -15.30 13.59
CA ASP A 103 -3.96 -15.75 12.85
C ASP A 103 -4.86 -14.61 12.37
N LEU A 104 -5.61 -14.89 11.30
CA LEU A 104 -6.63 -13.99 10.77
C LEU A 104 -7.74 -13.73 11.81
N ASP A 105 -8.05 -12.45 12.05
CA ASP A 105 -9.19 -12.08 12.88
C ASP A 105 -10.44 -11.87 12.00
N THR A 106 -11.44 -12.73 12.20
CA THR A 106 -12.72 -12.67 11.46
C THR A 106 -13.85 -12.01 12.24
N THR A 107 -13.58 -11.48 13.43
CA THR A 107 -14.56 -10.83 14.30
C THR A 107 -15.18 -9.64 13.57
N LYS A 108 -16.52 -9.57 13.58
CA LYS A 108 -17.25 -8.55 12.83
C LYS A 108 -17.53 -7.30 13.64
N GLU A 109 -17.76 -7.44 14.94
CA GLU A 109 -18.16 -6.35 15.82
C GLU A 109 -17.31 -6.36 17.09
N ALA A 110 -16.51 -5.32 17.26
CA ALA A 110 -15.76 -5.00 18.47
C ALA A 110 -15.33 -3.52 18.41
N TYR A 111 -14.63 -3.06 19.45
CA TYR A 111 -14.25 -1.66 19.58
C TYR A 111 -13.08 -1.27 18.68
N GLY A 112 -13.18 -0.11 18.01
CA GLY A 112 -12.08 0.52 17.28
C GLY A 112 -12.14 0.33 15.76
N ASN A 113 -11.27 1.07 15.05
CA ASN A 113 -11.25 1.11 13.58
C ASN A 113 -11.00 -0.24 12.92
N PHE A 114 -10.27 -1.14 13.60
CA PHE A 114 -9.99 -2.49 13.12
C PHE A 114 -11.26 -3.27 12.76
N TYR A 115 -12.36 -3.04 13.49
CA TYR A 115 -13.63 -3.74 13.29
C TYR A 115 -14.66 -2.92 12.50
N LEU A 116 -14.28 -1.75 11.96
CA LEU A 116 -15.14 -0.99 11.05
C LEU A 116 -15.18 -1.71 9.69
N GLN A 117 -16.28 -2.40 9.43
CA GLN A 117 -16.41 -3.29 8.27
C GLN A 117 -16.75 -2.54 6.96
N PRO A 118 -16.18 -2.99 5.81
CA PRO A 118 -15.18 -4.05 5.72
C PRO A 118 -13.79 -3.56 6.14
N ASN A 119 -13.13 -4.34 6.99
CA ASN A 119 -11.69 -4.26 7.20
C ASN A 119 -10.96 -5.10 6.14
N GLY A 120 -9.63 -5.07 6.13
CA GLY A 120 -8.88 -5.66 5.03
C GLY A 120 -7.48 -6.10 5.38
N ILE A 121 -6.82 -6.63 4.35
CA ILE A 121 -5.48 -7.17 4.42
C ILE A 121 -4.67 -6.56 3.29
N PHE A 122 -3.49 -6.08 3.64
CA PHE A 122 -2.44 -5.77 2.69
C PHE A 122 -1.43 -6.90 2.73
N TYR A 123 -1.12 -7.49 1.57
CA TYR A 123 -0.11 -8.53 1.45
C TYR A 123 0.66 -8.38 0.13
N PHE A 124 1.82 -9.03 0.07
CA PHE A 124 2.50 -9.25 -1.20
C PHE A 124 3.19 -10.60 -1.25
N THR A 125 3.36 -11.11 -2.48
CA THR A 125 3.81 -12.47 -2.75
C THR A 125 5.29 -12.52 -3.13
N LYS A 126 5.85 -13.72 -3.20
CA LYS A 126 7.18 -14.00 -3.76
C LYS A 126 7.32 -13.68 -5.26
N TYR A 127 6.23 -13.28 -5.91
CA TYR A 127 6.19 -12.90 -7.33
C TYR A 127 6.08 -11.38 -7.54
N ASP A 128 6.37 -10.60 -6.49
CA ASP A 128 6.33 -9.13 -6.50
C ASP A 128 4.94 -8.57 -6.82
N GLU A 129 3.88 -9.30 -6.43
CA GLU A 129 2.49 -8.88 -6.57
C GLU A 129 1.96 -8.38 -5.24
N GLY A 130 1.57 -7.11 -5.20
CA GLY A 130 0.95 -6.48 -4.04
C GLY A 130 -0.56 -6.42 -4.15
N VAL A 131 -1.26 -6.78 -3.08
CA VAL A 131 -2.72 -6.86 -3.05
C VAL A 131 -3.27 -6.21 -1.80
N VAL A 132 -4.35 -5.43 -1.98
CA VAL A 132 -5.24 -5.00 -0.91
C VAL A 132 -6.62 -5.58 -1.16
N CYS A 133 -7.15 -6.34 -0.20
CA CYS A 133 -8.45 -6.99 -0.29
C CYS A 133 -9.23 -6.89 1.03
N LYS A 134 -10.53 -7.16 0.98
CA LYS A 134 -11.34 -7.29 2.20
C LYS A 134 -10.94 -8.57 2.93
N THR A 135 -11.02 -8.55 4.25
CA THR A 135 -10.79 -9.75 5.09
C THR A 135 -11.64 -10.95 4.64
N SER A 136 -12.87 -10.73 4.19
CA SER A 136 -13.77 -11.79 3.72
C SER A 136 -13.39 -12.41 2.37
N GLU A 137 -12.49 -11.77 1.63
CA GLU A 137 -12.02 -12.21 0.31
C GLU A 137 -10.59 -12.73 0.37
N PHE A 138 -9.98 -12.74 1.55
CA PHE A 138 -8.61 -13.21 1.71
C PHE A 138 -8.55 -14.73 1.63
N GLU A 139 -7.66 -15.22 0.78
CA GLU A 139 -7.30 -16.62 0.68
C GLU A 139 -5.82 -16.77 0.99
N LEU A 140 -5.51 -17.61 1.98
CA LEU A 140 -4.13 -17.91 2.33
C LEU A 140 -3.53 -18.85 1.28
N THR A 141 -2.44 -18.42 0.66
CA THR A 141 -1.70 -19.21 -0.33
C THR A 141 -0.21 -19.31 0.03
N PRO A 142 0.50 -20.38 -0.38
CA PRO A 142 1.91 -20.59 -0.01
C PRO A 142 2.92 -19.61 -0.62
N ASP A 143 2.48 -18.71 -1.49
CA ASP A 143 3.30 -17.70 -2.14
C ASP A 143 3.26 -16.34 -1.46
N ILE A 144 2.35 -16.12 -0.50
CA ILE A 144 2.30 -14.90 0.31
C ILE A 144 3.56 -14.82 1.18
N LEU A 145 4.32 -13.74 1.01
CA LEU A 145 5.58 -13.54 1.75
C LEU A 145 5.37 -12.64 2.97
N TYR A 146 4.52 -11.61 2.83
CA TYR A 146 4.20 -10.70 3.93
C TYR A 146 2.72 -10.34 3.88
N ALA A 147 2.08 -10.26 5.05
CA ALA A 147 0.69 -9.82 5.17
C ALA A 147 0.45 -9.12 6.51
N THR A 148 -0.39 -8.10 6.50
CA THR A 148 -0.87 -7.42 7.70
C THR A 148 -2.35 -7.11 7.56
N GLN A 149 -3.12 -7.51 8.56
CA GLN A 149 -4.54 -7.15 8.68
C GLN A 149 -4.69 -5.82 9.39
N SER A 150 -5.59 -4.99 8.88
CA SER A 150 -5.94 -3.70 9.47
C SER A 150 -7.34 -3.30 9.04
N GLY A 151 -7.79 -2.11 9.44
CA GLY A 151 -9.05 -1.60 8.96
C GLY A 151 -9.36 -0.22 9.49
N PRO A 152 -10.27 0.50 8.81
CA PRO A 152 -11.13 0.03 7.70
C PRO A 152 -10.44 -0.05 6.32
N MET A 153 -11.06 -0.73 5.35
CA MET A 153 -10.75 -0.49 3.94
C MET A 153 -11.04 0.98 3.60
N LEU A 154 -10.13 1.64 2.88
CA LEU A 154 -10.29 3.04 2.47
C LEU A 154 -11.06 3.14 1.15
N VAL A 155 -10.58 2.42 0.14
CA VAL A 155 -11.19 2.32 -1.19
C VAL A 155 -11.47 0.85 -1.47
N ILE A 156 -12.66 0.56 -2.02
CA ILE A 156 -13.13 -0.78 -2.34
C ILE A 156 -13.71 -0.73 -3.75
N ASN A 157 -13.08 -1.44 -4.70
CA ASN A 157 -13.50 -1.43 -6.11
C ASN A 157 -13.72 0.00 -6.64
N SER A 158 -12.73 0.87 -6.40
CA SER A 158 -12.70 2.29 -6.75
C SER A 158 -13.74 3.18 -6.03
N LYS A 159 -14.47 2.66 -5.04
CA LYS A 159 -15.47 3.40 -4.25
C LYS A 159 -14.98 3.68 -2.82
N ILE A 160 -15.33 4.85 -2.28
CA ILE A 160 -15.11 5.18 -0.87
C ILE A 160 -15.92 4.23 0.01
N HIS A 161 -15.34 3.80 1.13
CA HIS A 161 -16.04 3.09 2.18
C HIS A 161 -17.26 3.88 2.69
N SER A 162 -18.45 3.26 2.71
CA SER A 162 -19.72 3.95 2.98
C SER A 162 -19.84 4.57 4.38
N ALA A 163 -19.12 4.03 5.37
CA ALA A 163 -19.11 4.59 6.73
C ALA A 163 -18.39 5.94 6.85
N PHE A 164 -17.66 6.40 5.82
CA PHE A 164 -16.96 7.67 5.90
C PHE A 164 -17.87 8.83 5.55
N VAL A 165 -17.96 9.77 6.48
CA VAL A 165 -18.85 10.92 6.40
C VAL A 165 -18.01 12.17 6.16
N LYS A 166 -18.40 12.92 5.13
CA LYS A 166 -17.80 14.23 4.82
C LYS A 166 -17.93 15.17 6.02
N GLY A 167 -16.83 15.85 6.38
CA GLY A 167 -16.80 16.80 7.50
C GLY A 167 -16.84 16.15 8.89
N SER A 168 -16.55 14.84 8.99
CA SER A 168 -16.41 14.15 10.28
C SER A 168 -15.42 14.87 11.21
N LYS A 169 -15.76 14.92 12.50
CA LYS A 169 -14.92 15.51 13.55
C LYS A 169 -13.85 14.57 14.08
N ASN A 170 -13.81 13.31 13.62
CA ASN A 170 -12.79 12.34 14.01
C ASN A 170 -11.50 12.58 13.21
N LEU A 171 -10.64 13.46 13.73
CA LEU A 171 -9.40 13.88 13.10
C LEU A 171 -8.20 13.21 13.77
N HIS A 172 -7.36 12.56 12.97
CA HIS A 172 -6.07 11.99 13.42
C HIS A 172 -5.05 12.19 12.29
N ILE A 173 -3.78 11.98 12.60
CA ILE A 173 -2.82 11.66 11.54
C ILE A 173 -3.21 10.29 11.00
N ARG A 174 -3.35 10.17 9.67
CA ARG A 174 -3.79 8.93 9.02
C ARG A 174 -2.69 8.42 8.12
N ASN A 175 -2.58 7.11 8.01
CA ASN A 175 -1.75 6.44 7.03
C ASN A 175 -2.55 5.35 6.29
N GLY A 176 -2.00 4.89 5.18
CA GLY A 176 -2.61 3.82 4.41
C GLY A 176 -1.76 3.38 3.25
N VAL A 177 -2.17 2.26 2.67
CA VAL A 177 -1.55 1.66 1.49
C VAL A 177 -2.62 1.37 0.45
N GLY A 178 -2.36 1.73 -0.80
CA GLY A 178 -3.22 1.42 -1.95
C GLY A 178 -2.43 0.78 -3.08
N ILE A 179 -3.15 0.18 -4.02
CA ILE A 179 -2.56 -0.40 -5.24
C ILE A 179 -2.86 0.53 -6.41
N LEU A 180 -1.82 1.11 -7.02
CA LEU A 180 -1.94 1.95 -8.21
C LEU A 180 -2.35 1.13 -9.45
N PRO A 181 -2.89 1.78 -10.50
CA PRO A 181 -3.30 1.08 -11.73
C PRO A 181 -2.18 0.27 -12.43
N ASN A 182 -0.92 0.62 -12.18
CA ASN A 182 0.24 -0.09 -12.71
C ASN A 182 0.74 -1.23 -11.80
N GLY A 183 0.04 -1.53 -10.70
CA GLY A 183 0.41 -2.55 -9.72
C GLY A 183 1.43 -2.11 -8.68
N HIS A 184 1.92 -0.87 -8.72
CA HIS A 184 2.80 -0.35 -7.68
C HIS A 184 2.02 -0.07 -6.40
N LEU A 185 2.71 -0.16 -5.26
CA LEU A 185 2.15 0.21 -3.96
C LEU A 185 2.24 1.73 -3.78
N LEU A 186 1.17 2.35 -3.30
CA LEU A 186 1.13 3.74 -2.87
C LEU A 186 0.97 3.77 -1.35
N PHE A 187 2.03 4.11 -0.65
CA PHE A 187 1.98 4.45 0.78
C PHE A 187 1.72 5.95 0.94
N ALA A 188 0.84 6.32 1.86
CA ALA A 188 0.52 7.71 2.12
C ALA A 188 0.30 7.94 3.62
N MET A 189 0.67 9.13 4.09
CA MET A 189 0.38 9.62 5.43
C MET A 189 0.01 11.10 5.37
N SER A 190 -1.00 11.52 6.12
CA SER A 190 -1.31 12.93 6.28
C SER A 190 -0.24 13.63 7.11
N LYS A 191 0.13 14.85 6.74
CA LYS A 191 1.08 15.68 7.52
C LYS A 191 0.41 16.30 8.74
N ASP A 192 -0.89 16.58 8.62
CA ASP A 192 -1.74 17.17 9.65
C ASP A 192 -2.98 16.29 9.92
N LEU A 193 -3.74 16.68 10.95
CA LEU A 193 -4.96 15.98 11.36
C LEU A 193 -6.01 16.01 10.24
N ILE A 194 -6.50 14.83 9.85
CA ILE A 194 -7.48 14.66 8.77
C ILE A 194 -8.54 13.61 9.18
N ASN A 195 -9.75 13.74 8.63
CA ASN A 195 -10.76 12.69 8.74
C ASN A 195 -10.57 11.63 7.64
N LEU A 196 -11.15 10.44 7.83
CA LEU A 196 -11.01 9.35 6.86
C LEU A 196 -11.62 9.69 5.49
N TYR A 197 -12.72 10.47 5.43
CA TYR A 197 -13.34 10.82 4.16
C TYR A 197 -12.37 11.62 3.27
N ASP A 198 -11.78 12.68 3.80
CA ASP A 198 -10.85 13.53 3.06
C ASP A 198 -9.53 12.78 2.75
N PHE A 199 -9.09 11.88 3.64
CA PHE A 199 -7.89 11.08 3.41
C PHE A 199 -8.06 10.09 2.24
N VAL A 200 -9.25 9.51 2.07
CA VAL A 200 -9.52 8.53 1.01
C VAL A 200 -9.49 9.16 -0.38
N GLU A 201 -9.88 10.43 -0.49
CA GLU A 201 -9.85 11.17 -1.77
C GLU A 201 -8.44 11.14 -2.39
N TYR A 202 -7.38 11.09 -1.57
CA TYR A 202 -6.01 10.96 -2.06
C TYR A 202 -5.80 9.66 -2.85
N PHE A 203 -6.23 8.51 -2.33
CA PHE A 203 -6.08 7.22 -3.02
C PHE A 203 -6.94 7.14 -4.27
N GLN A 204 -8.18 7.65 -4.22
CA GLN A 204 -9.06 7.68 -5.38
C GLN A 204 -8.52 8.58 -6.50
N LYS A 205 -7.99 9.76 -6.16
CA LYS A 205 -7.38 10.68 -7.12
C LYS A 205 -6.22 10.05 -7.89
N HIS A 206 -5.50 9.11 -7.27
CA HIS A 206 -4.39 8.37 -7.90
C HIS A 206 -4.83 7.04 -8.53
N GLY A 207 -6.14 6.78 -8.59
CA GLY A 207 -6.71 5.62 -9.28
C GLY A 207 -6.54 4.30 -8.53
N CYS A 208 -6.30 4.32 -7.22
CA CYS A 208 -6.23 3.08 -6.46
C CYS A 208 -7.57 2.35 -6.49
N ASN A 209 -7.59 1.11 -6.99
CA ASN A 209 -8.82 0.32 -6.99
C ASN A 209 -9.18 -0.16 -5.58
N ASN A 210 -8.18 -0.54 -4.79
CA ASN A 210 -8.32 -0.85 -3.37
C ASN A 210 -7.25 -0.11 -2.57
N ALA A 211 -7.61 0.31 -1.37
CA ALA A 211 -6.70 0.89 -0.39
C ALA A 211 -7.13 0.53 1.03
N LEU A 212 -6.18 0.42 1.94
CA LEU A 212 -6.36 -0.03 3.32
C LEU A 212 -5.81 1.02 4.29
N TYR A 213 -6.59 1.30 5.33
CA TYR A 213 -6.14 2.09 6.45
C TYR A 213 -5.24 1.22 7.35
N LEU A 214 -4.05 1.71 7.65
CA LEU A 214 -3.13 1.06 8.58
C LEU A 214 -3.40 1.61 9.99
N ASP A 215 -2.45 1.53 10.92
CA ASP A 215 -2.66 2.11 12.25
C ASP A 215 -2.44 3.63 12.26
N GLY A 216 -3.48 4.39 12.61
CA GLY A 216 -3.39 5.85 12.72
C GLY A 216 -3.53 6.46 14.10
N TYR A 217 -3.49 5.69 15.19
CA TYR A 217 -3.17 6.30 16.48
C TYR A 217 -1.69 6.68 16.57
N VAL A 218 -0.83 5.89 15.91
CA VAL A 218 0.63 6.02 15.94
C VAL A 218 1.26 6.25 14.56
N SER A 219 0.49 6.83 13.62
CA SER A 219 0.98 7.08 12.26
C SER A 219 2.32 7.83 12.26
N ARG A 220 3.32 7.18 11.67
CA ARG A 220 4.67 7.70 11.43
C ARG A 220 5.16 7.27 10.06
N MET A 221 6.00 8.12 9.47
CA MET A 221 6.73 7.81 8.26
C MET A 221 8.20 8.23 8.41
N PHE A 222 9.11 7.37 7.97
CA PHE A 222 10.50 7.69 7.72
C PHE A 222 10.73 7.70 6.21
N LEU A 223 11.10 8.85 5.65
CA LEU A 223 11.34 9.06 4.23
C LEU A 223 12.37 10.21 4.05
N PRO A 224 13.66 9.94 4.29
CA PRO A 224 14.72 10.96 4.26
C PRO A 224 14.88 11.63 2.89
N GLU A 225 14.56 10.94 1.79
CA GLU A 225 14.59 11.53 0.45
C GLU A 225 13.63 12.71 0.26
N LYS A 226 12.59 12.79 1.10
CA LYS A 226 11.64 13.92 1.14
C LYS A 226 11.86 14.84 2.35
N ASN A 227 13.01 14.72 3.02
CA ASN A 227 13.34 15.42 4.26
C ASN A 227 12.27 15.21 5.35
N TRP A 228 11.74 13.99 5.45
CA TRP A 228 10.73 13.63 6.45
C TRP A 228 11.23 12.45 7.28
N GLU A 229 11.77 12.73 8.46
CA GLU A 229 12.47 11.75 9.28
C GLU A 229 11.86 11.68 10.68
N GLN A 230 10.78 10.92 10.81
CA GLN A 230 10.26 10.56 12.12
C GLN A 230 10.84 9.21 12.49
N LEU A 231 11.67 9.14 13.53
CA LEU A 231 12.29 7.89 13.99
C LEU A 231 11.63 7.34 15.27
N ASP A 232 10.73 8.12 15.85
CA ASP A 232 9.99 7.83 17.07
C ASP A 232 8.74 6.96 16.81
N GLY A 233 7.99 6.72 17.88
CA GLY A 233 6.75 5.97 17.86
C GLY A 233 6.76 4.76 18.78
N GLN A 234 5.63 4.07 18.80
CA GLN A 234 5.49 2.76 19.43
C GLN A 234 4.45 2.01 18.62
N PHE A 235 4.87 1.06 17.78
CA PHE A 235 4.00 0.28 16.91
C PHE A 235 4.39 -1.20 16.94
N GLY A 236 3.44 -2.07 16.57
CA GLY A 236 3.70 -3.50 16.39
C GLY A 236 4.44 -3.77 15.08
N VAL A 237 3.73 -3.61 13.96
CA VAL A 237 4.27 -3.91 12.63
C VAL A 237 4.95 -2.69 12.03
N ILE A 238 6.08 -2.90 11.35
CA ILE A 238 6.77 -1.91 10.52
C ILE A 238 6.85 -2.44 9.10
N ILE A 239 6.49 -1.61 8.12
CA ILE A 239 6.67 -1.87 6.70
C ILE A 239 7.82 -0.99 6.23
N ALA A 240 8.88 -1.57 5.69
CA ALA A 240 10.08 -0.81 5.35
C ALA A 240 10.74 -1.28 4.05
N GLU A 241 11.22 -0.31 3.28
CA GLU A 241 12.14 -0.55 2.18
C GLU A 241 13.58 -0.46 2.70
N ILE A 242 14.38 -1.45 2.32
CA ILE A 242 15.79 -1.52 2.67
C ILE A 242 16.67 -1.54 1.42
N GLU A 243 17.89 -1.01 1.57
CA GLU A 243 18.95 -1.03 0.57
C GLU A 243 20.15 -1.80 1.16
N GLN A 244 20.81 -2.64 0.34
CA GLN A 244 22.06 -3.33 0.68
C GLN A 244 23.28 -2.46 0.35
#